data_AF-A0A6P0SYJ7-F1
#
_entry.id   AF-A0A6P0SYJ7-F1
#
_cell.length_a   1.000
_cell.length_b   1.000
_cell.length_c   1.000
_cell.angle_alpha   90.00
_cell.angle_beta   90.00
_cell.angle_gamma   90.00
#
_symmetry.space_group_name_H-M   'P 1'
#
loop_
_entity.id
_entity.type
_entity.pdbx_description
1 polymer ?
#
loop_
_entity_poly.entity_id
_entity_poly.type
_entity_poly.pdbx_seq_one_letter_code
_entity_poly.pdbx_strand_id
1 'polypeptide(L)'
;MNPSLEQSSIDTTTMMTSSEPLVEVPKILEEERMQKERMDDVLLLLEHLVEREEATVKLILDCLYDVGSVNLINKKFQSRSLNWMMKSIARMSKPAFRVVALRWFKKNCPELITKWLGEQVQGSSE
;
A
#
# COMPACT_ATOMS: atom_id res chain seq x y z
N MET A 1 -43.06 -10.26 72.95
CA MET A 1 -43.52 -8.87 72.69
C MET A 1 -42.29 -7.97 72.73
N ASN A 2 -42.05 -7.21 71.65
CA ASN A 2 -40.93 -6.31 71.26
C ASN A 2 -40.19 -5.56 72.41
N PRO A 3 -38.88 -5.22 72.30
CA PRO A 3 -38.46 -4.08 71.44
C PRO A 3 -37.02 -4.06 70.83
N SER A 4 -36.87 -3.07 69.95
CA SER A 4 -35.75 -2.45 69.21
C SER A 4 -34.32 -2.42 69.78
N LEU A 5 -33.32 -2.47 68.88
CA LEU A 5 -31.94 -1.89 68.86
C LEU A 5 -31.33 -2.30 67.49
N GLU A 6 -30.64 -1.53 66.64
CA GLU A 6 -30.21 -0.14 66.54
C GLU A 6 -29.97 0.17 65.05
N GLN A 7 -30.03 1.44 64.69
CA GLN A 7 -29.63 2.00 63.40
C GLN A 7 -28.10 2.12 63.33
N SER A 8 -27.48 1.97 62.16
CA SER A 8 -26.20 2.61 61.88
C SER A 8 -25.93 2.79 60.37
N SER A 9 -25.91 4.06 59.98
CA SER A 9 -25.00 4.72 59.04
C SER A 9 -24.92 4.22 57.59
N ILE A 10 -25.53 5.00 56.70
CA ILE A 10 -25.02 5.18 55.33
C ILE A 10 -24.81 6.67 55.15
N ASP A 11 -23.56 7.09 55.34
CA ASP A 11 -23.11 8.46 55.11
C ASP A 11 -23.10 8.78 53.62
N THR A 12 -23.51 10.02 53.34
CA THR A 12 -23.49 10.64 52.02
C THR A 12 -22.06 11.12 51.70
N THR A 13 -21.74 11.17 50.40
CA THR A 13 -20.65 11.97 49.78
C THR A 13 -19.39 11.20 49.43
N THR A 14 -19.22 10.90 48.14
CA THR A 14 -18.14 11.47 47.29
C THR A 14 -18.39 11.05 45.85
N MET A 15 -19.03 11.93 45.08
CA MET A 15 -19.01 11.88 43.62
C MET A 15 -17.66 12.48 43.20
N MET A 16 -16.68 11.65 42.85
CA MET A 16 -15.56 12.07 42.02
C MET A 16 -15.75 11.50 40.62
N THR A 17 -16.11 12.42 39.73
CA THR A 17 -15.87 12.42 38.29
C THR A 17 -14.78 11.44 37.86
N SER A 18 -15.20 10.32 37.27
CA SER A 18 -14.38 9.57 36.33
C SER A 18 -14.55 10.25 34.98
N SER A 19 -13.60 11.10 34.60
CA SER A 19 -13.47 11.58 33.23
C SER A 19 -13.04 10.40 32.37
N GLU A 20 -14.01 9.65 31.88
CA GLU A 20 -13.80 8.50 31.02
C GLU A 20 -13.63 8.98 29.56
N PRO A 21 -12.56 8.61 28.84
CA PRO A 21 -12.32 8.99 27.43
C PRO A 21 -13.13 8.12 26.46
N LEU A 22 -14.35 7.72 26.82
CA LEU A 22 -15.11 6.68 26.09
C LEU A 22 -15.65 7.13 24.72
N VAL A 23 -15.58 8.42 24.40
CA VAL A 23 -16.13 8.98 23.15
C VAL A 23 -15.09 9.10 22.03
N GLU A 24 -13.79 9.06 22.34
CA GLU A 24 -12.72 9.19 21.33
C GLU A 24 -12.33 7.86 20.70
N VAL A 25 -12.25 6.78 21.48
CA VAL A 25 -11.90 5.43 21.00
C VAL A 25 -12.82 4.93 19.88
N PRO A 26 -14.17 5.09 19.95
CA PRO A 26 -15.06 4.65 18.88
C PRO A 26 -14.89 5.45 17.59
N LYS A 27 -14.53 6.73 17.67
CA LYS A 27 -14.36 7.61 16.50
C LYS A 27 -13.06 7.30 15.75
N ILE A 28 -11.96 7.10 16.48
CA ILE A 28 -10.68 6.70 15.90
C ILE A 28 -10.82 5.36 15.18
N LEU A 29 -11.51 4.39 15.79
CA LEU A 29 -11.75 3.09 15.17
C LEU A 29 -12.57 3.20 13.87
N GLU A 30 -13.60 4.05 13.83
CA GLU A 30 -14.41 4.23 12.63
C GLU A 30 -13.63 4.95 11.52
N GLU A 31 -12.80 5.92 11.87
CA GLU A 31 -11.89 6.60 10.94
C GLU A 31 -10.85 5.63 10.35
N GLU A 32 -10.23 4.78 11.16
CA GLU A 32 -9.30 3.73 10.70
C GLU A 32 -9.98 2.72 9.76
N ARG A 33 -11.22 2.32 10.07
CA ARG A 33 -12.01 1.42 9.21
C ARG A 33 -12.32 2.06 7.87
N MET A 34 -12.75 3.33 7.89
CA MET A 34 -12.99 4.09 6.66
C MET A 34 -11.70 4.20 5.84
N GLN A 35 -10.56 4.53 6.46
CA GLN A 35 -9.29 4.62 5.75
C GLN A 35 -8.90 3.29 5.10
N LYS A 36 -9.06 2.18 5.81
CA LYS A 36 -8.79 0.84 5.26
C LYS A 36 -9.68 0.54 4.06
N GLU A 37 -10.99 0.78 4.17
CA GLU A 37 -11.93 0.58 3.06
C GLU A 37 -11.55 1.42 1.84
N ARG A 38 -11.12 2.67 2.04
CA ARG A 38 -10.65 3.52 0.93
C ARG A 38 -9.35 3.02 0.30
N MET A 39 -8.45 2.39 1.07
CA MET A 39 -7.25 1.77 0.50
C MET A 39 -7.57 0.49 -0.26
N ASP A 40 -8.55 -0.30 0.20
CA ASP A 40 -9.05 -1.48 -0.51
C ASP A 40 -9.71 -1.06 -1.85
N ASP A 41 -10.46 0.05 -1.88
CA ASP A 41 -10.99 0.63 -3.11
C ASP A 41 -9.87 1.03 -4.09
N VAL A 42 -8.79 1.66 -3.61
CA VAL A 42 -7.65 2.05 -4.45
C VAL A 42 -7.02 0.83 -5.10
N LEU A 43 -6.84 -0.27 -4.35
CA LEU A 43 -6.33 -1.52 -4.90
C LEU A 43 -7.23 -2.03 -6.03
N LEU A 44 -8.54 -2.12 -5.79
CA LEU A 44 -9.51 -2.60 -6.77
C LEU A 44 -9.51 -1.74 -8.04
N LEU A 45 -9.44 -0.42 -7.89
CA LEU A 45 -9.36 0.51 -9.01
C LEU A 45 -8.09 0.32 -9.82
N LEU A 46 -6.94 0.08 -9.16
CA LEU A 46 -5.68 -0.18 -9.83
C LEU A 46 -5.67 -1.53 -10.55
N GLU A 47 -6.23 -2.58 -9.95
CA GLU A 47 -6.41 -3.88 -10.61
C GLU A 47 -7.27 -3.74 -11.86
N HIS A 48 -8.40 -3.05 -11.76
CA HIS A 48 -9.28 -2.79 -12.88
C HIS A 48 -8.61 -1.96 -13.98
N LEU A 49 -7.83 -0.94 -13.61
CA LEU A 49 -7.07 -0.12 -14.54
C LEU A 49 -6.08 -0.98 -15.33
N VAL A 50 -5.30 -1.80 -14.63
CA VAL A 50 -4.25 -2.63 -15.23
C VAL A 50 -4.83 -3.74 -16.11
N GLU A 51 -5.99 -4.29 -15.75
CA GLU A 51 -6.64 -5.33 -16.54
C GLU A 51 -7.27 -4.76 -17.82
N ARG A 52 -7.90 -3.57 -17.74
CA ARG A 52 -8.55 -2.90 -18.88
C ARG A 52 -7.54 -2.26 -19.83
N GLU A 53 -6.50 -1.65 -19.29
CA GLU A 53 -5.52 -0.86 -20.05
C GLU A 53 -4.24 -1.65 -20.34
N GLU A 54 -4.38 -2.94 -20.69
CA GLU A 54 -3.23 -3.81 -20.95
C GLU A 54 -2.28 -3.24 -22.03
N ALA A 55 -2.83 -2.61 -23.07
CA ALA A 55 -2.05 -1.99 -24.13
C ALA A 55 -1.17 -0.86 -23.59
N THR A 56 -1.72 -0.02 -22.72
CA THR A 56 -1.01 1.07 -22.05
C THR A 56 0.08 0.53 -21.13
N VAL A 57 -0.22 -0.52 -20.34
CA VAL A 57 0.77 -1.20 -19.50
C VAL A 57 1.93 -1.76 -20.32
N LYS A 58 1.64 -2.40 -21.45
CA LYS A 58 2.68 -2.89 -22.38
C LYS A 58 3.57 -1.75 -22.89
N LEU A 59 3.01 -0.59 -23.22
CA LEU A 59 3.77 0.58 -23.65
C LEU A 59 4.65 1.13 -22.52
N ILE A 60 4.14 1.22 -21.29
CA ILE A 60 4.93 1.60 -20.11
C ILE A 60 6.12 0.65 -19.95
N LEU A 61 5.87 -0.67 -20.00
CA LEU A 61 6.92 -1.68 -19.88
C LEU A 61 7.95 -1.62 -21.01
N ASP A 62 7.51 -1.34 -22.25
CA ASP A 62 8.41 -1.15 -23.39
C ASP A 62 9.33 0.06 -23.19
N CYS A 63 8.78 1.19 -22.72
CA CYS A 63 9.55 2.39 -22.40
C CYS A 63 10.56 2.12 -21.28
N LEU A 64 10.15 1.44 -20.20
CA LEU A 64 11.02 1.08 -19.08
C LEU A 64 12.15 0.16 -19.53
N TYR A 65 11.85 -0.81 -20.41
CA TYR A 65 12.85 -1.71 -20.96
C TYR A 65 13.90 -0.96 -21.79
N ASP A 66 13.46 -0.03 -22.65
CA ASP A 66 14.36 0.71 -23.53
C ASP A 66 15.31 1.61 -22.73
N VAL A 67 14.81 2.34 -21.74
CA VAL A 67 15.63 3.19 -20.86
C VAL A 67 16.56 2.33 -19.98
N GLY A 68 16.02 1.26 -19.36
CA GLY A 68 16.75 0.41 -18.43
C GLY A 68 17.87 -0.39 -19.11
N SER A 69 17.59 -1.00 -20.26
CA SER A 69 18.57 -1.79 -21.00
C SER A 69 19.74 -0.93 -21.49
N VAL A 70 19.49 0.26 -22.03
CA VAL A 70 20.54 1.18 -22.48
C VAL A 70 21.39 1.65 -21.31
N ASN A 71 20.78 2.07 -20.21
CA ASN A 71 21.52 2.55 -19.04
C ASN A 71 22.40 1.45 -18.43
N LEU A 72 21.86 0.24 -18.27
CA LEU A 72 22.59 -0.90 -17.72
C LEU A 72 23.74 -1.34 -18.64
N ILE A 73 23.50 -1.41 -19.95
CA ILE A 73 24.53 -1.81 -20.92
C ILE A 73 25.66 -0.79 -20.95
N ASN A 74 25.34 0.50 -21.01
CA ASN A 74 26.36 1.55 -21.04
C ASN A 74 27.17 1.61 -19.74
N LYS A 75 26.55 1.35 -18.58
CA LYS A 75 27.25 1.34 -17.29
C LYS A 75 28.15 0.11 -17.12
N LYS A 76 27.72 -1.07 -17.57
CA LYS A 76 28.46 -2.34 -17.37
C LYS A 76 29.43 -2.70 -18.50
N PHE A 77 29.18 -2.28 -19.74
CA PHE A 77 29.94 -2.71 -20.91
C PHE A 77 30.50 -1.52 -21.68
N GLN A 78 31.74 -1.17 -21.33
CA GLN A 78 32.47 -0.04 -21.91
C GLN A 78 33.11 -0.36 -23.28
N SER A 79 33.36 -1.64 -23.58
CA SER A 79 33.94 -2.03 -24.86
C SER A 79 32.90 -1.98 -25.99
N ARG A 80 33.29 -1.42 -27.14
CA ARG A 80 32.39 -1.12 -28.26
C ARG A 80 31.71 -2.37 -28.85
N SER A 81 32.46 -3.47 -29.00
CA SER A 81 31.95 -4.74 -29.52
C SER A 81 30.95 -5.40 -28.55
N LEU A 82 31.25 -5.39 -27.26
CA LEU A 82 30.41 -5.97 -26.22
C LEU A 82 29.13 -5.14 -26.00
N ASN A 83 29.23 -3.81 -26.06
CA ASN A 83 28.09 -2.91 -26.02
C ASN A 83 27.12 -3.19 -27.19
N TRP A 84 27.63 -3.37 -28.41
CA TRP A 84 26.82 -3.70 -29.58
C TRP A 84 26.15 -5.08 -29.44
N MET A 85 26.90 -6.10 -29.00
CA MET A 85 26.36 -7.44 -28.77
C MET A 85 25.24 -7.42 -27.73
N MET A 86 25.45 -6.75 -26.59
CA MET A 86 24.45 -6.64 -25.53
C MET A 86 23.21 -5.87 -25.97
N LYS A 87 23.36 -4.82 -26.80
CA LYS A 87 22.21 -4.13 -27.41
C LYS A 87 21.40 -5.04 -28.32
N SER A 88 22.06 -5.94 -29.06
CA SER A 88 21.38 -6.94 -29.88
C SER A 88 20.61 -7.96 -29.02
N ILE A 89 21.24 -8.46 -27.96
CA ILE A 89 20.61 -9.37 -26.99
C ILE A 89 19.39 -8.71 -26.33
N ALA A 90 19.49 -7.43 -25.95
CA ALA A 90 18.36 -6.68 -25.40
C ALA A 90 17.20 -6.60 -26.40
N ARG A 91 17.48 -6.27 -27.67
CA ARG A 91 16.43 -6.21 -28.71
C ARG A 91 15.76 -7.56 -28.94
N MET A 92 16.54 -8.65 -28.98
CA MET A 92 16.01 -10.00 -29.20
C MET A 92 15.22 -10.55 -28.01
N SER A 93 15.59 -10.16 -26.79
CA SER A 93 14.89 -10.60 -25.57
C SER A 93 13.66 -9.74 -25.23
N LYS A 94 13.46 -8.59 -25.88
CA LYS A 94 12.34 -7.66 -25.62
C LYS A 94 10.95 -8.34 -25.70
N PRO A 95 10.61 -9.18 -26.69
CA PRO A 95 9.30 -9.83 -26.74
C PRO A 95 9.05 -10.78 -25.56
N ALA A 96 10.07 -11.54 -25.14
CA ALA A 96 9.98 -12.43 -24.00
C ALA A 96 9.85 -11.64 -22.69
N PHE A 97 10.67 -10.59 -22.53
CA PHE A 97 10.53 -9.65 -21.42
C PHE A 97 9.12 -9.08 -21.33
N ARG A 98 8.55 -8.64 -22.45
CA ARG A 98 7.20 -8.04 -22.49
C ARG A 98 6.13 -8.96 -21.90
N VAL A 99 6.16 -10.25 -22.25
CA VAL A 99 5.19 -11.23 -21.73
C VAL A 99 5.39 -11.47 -20.24
N VAL A 100 6.64 -11.67 -19.81
CA VAL A 100 6.97 -11.95 -18.41
C VAL A 100 6.67 -10.74 -17.52
N ALA A 101 7.12 -9.55 -17.94
CA ALA A 101 6.93 -8.30 -17.24
C ALA A 101 5.44 -7.94 -17.15
N LEU A 102 4.65 -8.19 -18.19
CA LEU A 102 3.22 -7.95 -18.13
C LEU A 102 2.53 -8.84 -17.10
N ARG A 103 2.82 -10.15 -17.10
CA ARG A 103 2.25 -11.08 -16.11
C ARG A 103 2.65 -10.69 -14.69
N TRP A 104 3.90 -10.30 -14.50
CA TRP A 104 4.38 -9.81 -13.20
C TRP A 104 3.69 -8.51 -12.80
N PHE A 105 3.53 -7.56 -13.74
CA PHE A 105 2.90 -6.27 -13.49
C PHE A 105 1.44 -6.44 -13.09
N LYS A 106 0.65 -7.24 -13.84
CA LYS A 106 -0.74 -7.56 -13.50
C LYS A 106 -0.89 -8.15 -12.10
N LYS A 107 0.03 -9.04 -11.71
CA LYS A 107 -0.05 -9.75 -10.43
C LYS A 107 0.41 -8.93 -9.23
N ASN A 108 1.42 -8.07 -9.38
CA ASN A 108 2.11 -7.46 -8.23
C ASN A 108 2.02 -5.93 -8.21
N CYS A 109 1.94 -5.28 -9.37
CA CYS A 109 2.07 -3.83 -9.43
C CYS A 109 0.91 -3.08 -8.77
N PRO A 110 -0.38 -3.49 -8.93
CA PRO A 110 -1.49 -2.84 -8.21
C PRO A 110 -1.28 -2.82 -6.69
N GLU A 111 -0.86 -3.96 -6.11
CA GLU A 111 -0.59 -4.08 -4.69
C GLU A 111 0.61 -3.20 -4.26
N LEU A 112 1.71 -3.25 -5.01
CA LEU A 112 2.91 -2.44 -4.72
C LEU A 112 2.60 -0.93 -4.77
N ILE A 113 1.83 -0.48 -5.77
CA ILE A 113 1.43 0.93 -5.88
C ILE A 113 0.50 1.31 -4.73
N THR A 114 -0.50 0.48 -4.42
CA THR A 114 -1.43 0.74 -3.32
C THR A 114 -0.70 0.86 -1.99
N LYS A 115 0.22 -0.07 -1.71
CA LYS A 115 1.03 -0.06 -0.50
C LYS A 115 1.90 1.20 -0.43
N TRP A 116 2.60 1.52 -1.51
CA TRP A 116 3.43 2.72 -1.57
C TRP A 116 2.62 4.01 -1.34
N LEU A 117 1.43 4.11 -1.95
CA LEU A 117 0.52 5.24 -1.73
C LEU A 117 0.05 5.32 -0.27
N GLY A 118 -0.28 4.17 0.33
CA GLY A 118 -0.65 4.09 1.75
C GLY A 118 0.47 4.59 2.66
N GLU A 119 1.72 4.18 2.41
CA GLU A 119 2.91 4.61 3.17
C GLU A 119 3.16 6.12 3.06
N GLN A 120 2.85 6.75 1.93
CA GLN A 120 3.00 8.19 1.76
C GLN A 120 1.91 8.99 2.50
N VAL A 121 0.68 8.48 2.53
CA VAL A 121 -0.48 9.22 3.08
C VAL A 121 -0.65 9.01 4.59
N GLN A 122 -0.30 7.83 5.11
CA GLN A 122 -0.33 7.56 6.56
C GLN A 122 0.81 8.25 7.33
N GLY A 123 1.69 8.96 6.60
CA GLY A 123 2.91 9.53 7.12
C GLY A 123 3.97 8.44 7.24
N SER A 124 5.07 8.61 6.51
CA SER A 124 6.32 7.92 6.82
C SER A 124 6.68 8.27 8.26
N SER A 125 6.26 7.43 9.20
CA SER A 125 6.62 7.50 10.61
C SER A 125 8.06 7.02 10.72
N GLU A 126 8.99 7.88 10.30
CA GLU A 126 10.39 7.86 10.71
C GLU A 126 10.65 9.06 11.64
#